data_AF-A0AAU9HMX4-F1
#
_entry.id   AF-A0AAU9HMX4-F1
#
_cell.length_a   1.000
_cell.length_b   1.000
_cell.length_c   1.000
_cell.angle_alpha   90.00
_cell.angle_beta   90.00
_cell.angle_gamma   90.00
#
_symmetry.space_group_name_H-M   'P 1'
#
loop_
_entity.id
_entity.type
_entity.pdbx_description
1 polymer ?
#
loop_
_entity_poly.entity_id
_entity_poly.type
_entity_poly.pdbx_seq_one_letter_code
_entity_poly.pdbx_strand_id
1 'polypeptide(L)' 'MFWKKLVNGEIILISVNSLREVNKDKQLYGKKTYEFTLSDGTTEISSFEARDWNRFESSFLKDGFVINP' A
#
# COMPACT_ATOMS: atom_id res chain seq x y z
N MET A 1 -9.53 1.33 -1.75
CA MET A 1 -8.66 1.10 -0.57
C MET A 1 -8.24 2.44 0.05
N PHE A 2 -8.10 2.51 1.38
CA PHE A 2 -7.58 3.70 2.06
C PHE A 2 -6.23 3.42 2.72
N TRP A 3 -5.29 4.35 2.58
CA TRP A 3 -3.99 4.37 3.23
C TRP A 3 -4.06 5.20 4.51
N LYS A 4 -3.58 4.65 5.62
CA LYS A 4 -3.51 5.35 6.90
C LYS A 4 -2.19 6.12 6.96
N LYS A 5 -2.26 7.44 6.96
CA LYS A 5 -1.10 8.35 7.03
C LYS A 5 -1.14 9.16 8.32
N LEU A 6 0.01 9.33 8.97
CA LEU A 6 0.16 10.22 10.12
C LEU A 6 0.59 11.60 9.61
N VAL A 7 -0.26 12.61 9.77
CA VAL A 7 0.01 13.99 9.36
C VAL A 7 -0.16 14.87 10.58
N ASN A 8 0.91 15.56 11.01
CA ASN A 8 0.89 16.44 12.18
C ASN A 8 0.35 15.77 13.47
N GLY A 9 0.59 14.47 13.65
CA GLY A 9 0.12 13.71 14.81
C GLY A 9 -1.31 13.17 14.70
N GLU A 10 -2.03 13.52 13.64
CA GLU A 10 -3.38 13.01 13.36
C GLU A 10 -3.34 11.89 12.32
N ILE A 11 -4.23 10.93 12.49
CA ILE A 11 -4.42 9.84 11.54
C ILE A 11 -5.40 10.28 10.47
N ILE A 12 -4.95 10.32 9.23
CA ILE A 12 -5.78 10.62 8.06
C ILE A 12 -5.86 9.35 7.19
N LEU A 13 -7.05 9.07 6.68
CA LEU A 13 -7.30 7.99 5.73
C LEU A 13 -7.41 8.60 4.33
N ILE A 14 -6.49 8.23 3.45
CA ILE A 14 -6.40 8.80 2.09
C ILE A 14 -6.64 7.70 1.08
N SER A 15 -7.52 7.92 0.10
CA SER A 15 -7.80 6.91 -0.91
C SER A 15 -6.59 6.66 -1.79
N VAL A 16 -6.34 5.39 -2.10
CA VAL A 16 -5.27 4.96 -3.02
C VAL A 16 -5.84 4.90 -4.43
N ASN A 17 -5.30 5.71 -5.34
CA ASN A 17 -5.74 5.82 -6.73
C ASN A 17 -5.02 4.85 -7.66
N SER A 18 -3.73 4.61 -7.42
CA SER A 18 -2.91 3.72 -8.24
C SER A 18 -2.01 2.87 -7.36
N LEU A 19 -1.66 1.70 -7.86
CA LEU A 19 -0.77 0.76 -7.21
C LEU A 19 0.17 0.15 -8.26
N ARG A 20 1.47 0.21 -7.99
CA ARG A 20 2.50 -0.40 -8.83
C ARG A 20 3.49 -1.17 -7.96
N GLU A 21 3.70 -2.44 -8.28
CA GLU A 21 4.79 -3.23 -7.71
C GLU A 21 6.12 -2.71 -8.27
N VAL A 22 7.06 -2.38 -7.39
CA VAL A 22 8.40 -1.91 -7.74
C VAL A 22 9.44 -2.97 -7.41
N ASN A 23 10.56 -2.95 -8.13
CA ASN A 23 11.68 -3.88 -7.93
C ASN A 23 11.32 -5.37 -8.07
N LYS A 24 10.51 -5.74 -9.08
CA LYS A 24 10.17 -7.14 -9.40
C LYS A 24 11.40 -8.07 -9.48
N ASP A 25 12.50 -7.56 -10.03
CA ASP A 25 13.71 -8.35 -10.26
C ASP A 25 14.62 -8.50 -9.02
N LYS A 26 14.34 -7.77 -7.93
CA LYS A 26 15.16 -7.76 -6.70
C LYS A 26 14.37 -8.19 -5.45
N GLN A 27 13.28 -8.93 -5.65
CA GLN A 27 12.48 -9.41 -4.53
C GLN A 27 13.28 -10.39 -3.68
N LEU A 28 13.59 -9.98 -2.45
CA LEU A 28 14.03 -10.91 -1.42
C LEU A 28 12.86 -11.87 -1.16
N TYR A 29 13.17 -13.17 -1.07
CA TYR A 29 12.16 -14.21 -0.89
C TYR A 29 11.17 -13.82 0.21
N GLY A 30 9.91 -13.64 -0.17
CA GLY A 30 8.83 -13.32 0.74
C GLY A 30 8.61 -11.84 1.09
N LYS A 31 9.16 -10.88 0.33
CA LYS A 31 8.76 -9.46 0.40
C LYS A 31 8.48 -8.85 -0.98
N LYS A 32 7.42 -8.06 -1.06
CA LYS A 32 7.08 -7.25 -2.24
C LYS A 32 6.99 -5.79 -1.85
N THR A 33 7.53 -4.93 -2.69
CA THR A 33 7.46 -3.49 -2.49
C THR A 33 6.48 -2.90 -3.50
N TYR A 34 5.60 -2.04 -3.02
CA TYR A 34 4.65 -1.32 -3.85
C TYR A 34 4.84 0.18 -3.66
N GLU A 35 4.67 0.88 -4.77
CA GLU A 35 4.50 2.31 -4.85
C GLU A 35 3.02 2.59 -5.12
N PHE A 36 2.44 3.53 -4.39
CA PHE A 36 1.04 3.90 -4.52
C PHE A 36 0.88 5.41 -4.59
N THR A 37 0.02 5.87 -5.50
CA THR A 37 -0.39 7.27 -5.59
C THR A 37 -1.69 7.46 -4.81
N LEU A 38 -1.65 8.38 -3.86
CA LEU A 38 -2.77 8.76 -3.02
C LEU A 38 -3.61 9.88 -3.69
N SER A 39 -4.86 10.02 -3.27
CA SER A 39 -5.78 11.04 -3.81
C SER A 39 -5.40 12.48 -3.45
N ASP A 40 -4.52 12.68 -2.47
CA ASP A 40 -3.91 13.98 -2.16
C ASP A 40 -2.74 14.32 -3.13
N GLY A 41 -2.45 13.45 -4.09
CA GLY A 41 -1.37 13.60 -5.05
C GLY A 41 -0.01 13.12 -4.54
N THR A 42 0.09 12.66 -3.29
CA THR A 42 1.35 12.13 -2.75
C THR A 42 1.60 10.69 -3.19
N THR A 43 2.89 10.33 -3.27
CA THR A 43 3.33 8.96 -3.56
C THR A 43 3.99 8.39 -2.33
N GLU A 44 3.65 7.14 -2.00
CA GLU A 44 4.18 6.42 -0.85
C GLU A 44 4.70 5.06 -1.31
N ILE A 45 5.74 4.56 -0.63
CA ILE A 45 6.37 3.28 -0.95
C ILE A 45 6.36 2.43 0.32
N SER A 46 5.81 1.22 0.24
CA SER A 46 5.80 0.27 1.35
C SER A 46 6.11 -1.15 0.90
N SER A 47 6.76 -1.90 1.80
CA SER A 47 7.11 -3.29 1.59
C SER A 47 6.25 -4.19 2.48
N PHE A 48 5.65 -5.21 1.87
CA PHE A 48 4.80 -6.18 2.55
C PHE A 48 5.42 -7.55 2.50
N GLU A 49 5.29 -8.30 3.59
CA GLU A 49 5.72 -9.70 3.64
C GLU A 49 4.73 -10.60 2.88
N ALA A 50 5.16 -11.81 2.52
CA ALA A 50 4.38 -12.77 1.73
C ALA A 50 2.97 -13.03 2.30
N ARG A 51 2.87 -13.08 3.63
CA ARG A 51 1.61 -13.31 4.34
C ARG A 51 0.64 -12.12 4.22
N ASP A 52 1.18 -10.91 4.05
CA ASP A 52 0.45 -9.65 4.11
C ASP A 52 0.18 -9.07 2.71
N TRP A 53 1.08 -9.31 1.72
CA TRP A 53 0.91 -8.79 0.36
C TRP A 53 -0.35 -9.32 -0.32
N ASN A 54 -0.72 -10.59 -0.10
CA ASN A 54 -1.87 -11.21 -0.79
C ASN A 54 -3.17 -10.57 -0.31
N ARG A 55 -3.20 -10.27 1.00
CA ARG A 55 -4.32 -9.60 1.66
C ARG A 55 -4.41 -8.15 1.18
N PHE A 56 -3.27 -7.47 1.07
CA PHE A 56 -3.16 -6.11 0.57
C PHE A 56 -3.63 -5.98 -0.89
N GLU A 57 -3.08 -6.77 -1.81
CA GLU A 57 -3.50 -6.78 -3.23
C GLU A 57 -5.00 -7.10 -3.37
N SER A 58 -5.48 -8.10 -2.63
CA SER A 58 -6.92 -8.45 -2.63
C SER A 58 -7.81 -7.32 -2.14
N SER A 59 -7.33 -6.47 -1.22
CA SER A 59 -8.10 -5.34 -0.68
C SER A 59 -8.12 -4.13 -1.60
N PHE A 60 -7.10 -4.01 -2.46
CA PHE A 60 -7.13 -3.07 -3.58
C PHE A 60 -8.19 -3.50 -4.61
N LEU A 61 -8.25 -4.79 -4.96
CA LEU A 61 -9.18 -5.33 -5.95
C LEU A 61 -10.65 -5.43 -5.49
N LYS A 62 -10.91 -5.53 -4.18
CA LYS A 62 -12.26 -5.72 -3.60
C LYS A 62 -12.89 -4.44 -3.04
N ASP A 63 -12.50 -3.27 -3.53
CA ASP A 63 -13.08 -1.97 -3.13
C ASP A 63 -13.04 -1.65 -1.62
N GLY A 64 -11.95 -2.08 -0.95
CA GLY A 64 -11.51 -1.43 0.28
C GLY A 64 -11.67 -2.23 1.57
N PHE A 65 -10.53 -2.67 2.07
CA PHE A 65 -10.24 -2.66 3.49
C PHE A 65 -8.94 -1.90 3.73
N VAL A 66 -8.85 -1.19 4.85
CA VAL A 66 -7.61 -0.59 5.36
C VAL A 66 -6.72 -1.74 5.80
N ILE A 67 -5.63 -1.99 5.08
CA ILE A 67 -4.59 -2.92 5.50
C ILE A 67 -3.31 -2.11 5.66
N ASN A 68 -3.23 -1.39 6.78
CA ASN A 68 -1.94 -1.11 7.37
C ASN A 68 -1.79 -2.05 8.58
N PRO A 69 -0.83 -2.99 8.57
CA PRO A 69 -0.36 -3.56 9.84
C PRO A 69 0.19 -2.45 10.75
#